data_AF-A0A0D0GBM5-F1
#
_entry.id   AF-A0A0D0GBM5-F1
#
_cell.length_a   1.000
_cell.length_b   1.000
_cell.length_c   1.000
_cell.angle_alpha   90.00
_cell.angle_beta   90.00
_cell.angle_gamma   90.00
#
_symmetry.space_group_name_H-M   'P 1'
#
loop_
_entity.id
_entity.type
_entity.pdbx_description
1 polymer ?
#
loop_
_entity_poly.entity_id
_entity_poly.type
_entity_poly.pdbx_seq_one_letter_code
_entity_poly.pdbx_strand_id
1 'polypeptide(L)' 'MTDDHTTPLPEPPADPTRDPEGDPLVPPSPGHHPDNPQQPEGPPSKDPV' A
#
# COMPACT_ATOMS: atom_id res chain seq x y z
N MET A 1 31.41 33.99 -7.03
CA MET A 1 30.66 32.83 -6.50
C MET A 1 29.23 33.01 -6.98
N THR A 2 28.91 32.52 -8.17
CA THR A 2 27.53 32.51 -8.69
C THR A 2 27.01 31.11 -8.43
N ASP A 3 26.18 30.98 -7.40
CA ASP A 3 25.52 29.74 -7.06
C ASP A 3 24.44 29.50 -8.11
N ASP A 4 24.73 28.63 -9.06
CA ASP A 4 23.80 28.19 -10.09
C ASP A 4 22.83 27.19 -9.43
N HIS A 5 21.88 27.73 -8.66
CA HIS A 5 20.80 26.97 -8.05
C HIS A 5 19.83 26.51 -9.13
N THR A 6 20.23 25.50 -9.92
CA THR A 6 19.31 24.76 -10.76
C THR A 6 18.40 23.94 -9.84
N THR A 7 17.17 24.40 -9.63
CA THR A 7 16.13 23.59 -8.98
C THR A 7 15.91 22.36 -9.85
N PRO A 8 16.17 21.13 -9.34
CA PRO A 8 15.91 19.93 -10.12
C PRO A 8 14.42 19.85 -10.43
N LEU A 9 14.09 19.49 -11.68
CA LEU A 9 12.71 19.32 -12.10
C LEU A 9 12.06 18.22 -11.24
N PRO A 10 10.84 18.42 -10.71
CA PRO A 10 10.13 17.38 -9.98
C PRO A 10 9.90 16.16 -10.86
N GLU A 11 9.86 14.98 -10.23
CA GLU A 11 9.60 13.74 -10.94
C GLU A 11 8.18 13.74 -11.56
N PRO A 12 8.01 13.14 -12.74
CA PRO A 12 6.71 13.03 -13.39
C PRO A 12 5.78 12.10 -12.59
N PRO A 13 4.45 12.29 -12.72
CA PRO A 13 3.47 11.44 -12.04
C PRO A 13 3.59 9.98 -12.51
N ALA A 14 3.26 9.05 -11.62
CA ALA A 14 3.28 7.63 -11.92
C ALA A 14 2.35 7.30 -13.09
N ASP A 15 2.81 6.42 -13.98
CA ASP A 15 2.03 5.94 -15.13
C ASP A 15 0.89 5.03 -14.62
N PRO A 16 -0.40 5.39 -14.85
CA PRO A 16 -1.54 4.60 -14.39
C PRO A 16 -1.66 3.23 -15.07
N THR A 17 -0.96 3.04 -16.19
CA THR A 17 -0.91 1.79 -16.96
C THR A 17 0.26 0.90 -16.53
N ARG A 18 1.12 1.39 -15.62
CA ARG A 18 2.20 0.59 -15.02
C ARG A 18 1.61 -0.47 -14.10
N ASP A 19 2.08 -1.70 -14.29
CA ASP A 19 1.74 -2.82 -13.42
C ASP A 19 2.22 -2.54 -11.98
N PRO A 20 1.33 -2.62 -10.96
CA PRO A 20 1.67 -2.31 -9.58
C PRO A 20 2.59 -3.36 -8.94
N GLU A 21 2.82 -4.50 -9.59
CA GLU A 21 3.60 -5.61 -9.06
C GLU A 21 5.08 -5.55 -9.49
N GLY A 22 5.46 -4.59 -10.33
CA GLY A 22 6.83 -4.39 -10.83
C GLY A 22 7.54 -3.14 -10.29
N ASP A 23 7.87 -3.10 -8.99
CA ASP A 23 8.87 -2.19 -8.36
C ASP A 23 9.00 -2.40 -6.82
N PRO A 24 10.09 -1.96 -6.15
CA PRO A 24 10.56 -2.37 -4.81
C PRO A 24 9.78 -1.79 -3.61
N LEU A 25 8.55 -1.36 -3.83
CA LEU A 25 7.63 -0.89 -2.79
C LEU A 25 6.69 -1.98 -2.28
N VAL A 26 6.90 -3.24 -2.68
CA VAL A 26 6.04 -4.40 -2.35
C VAL A 26 5.61 -4.32 -0.88
N PRO A 27 4.39 -3.85 -0.59
CA PRO A 27 3.96 -3.71 0.80
C PRO A 27 3.87 -5.13 1.36
N PRO A 28 4.30 -5.35 2.62
CA PRO A 28 4.21 -6.68 3.21
C PRO A 28 2.77 -7.12 3.08
N SER A 29 2.54 -8.34 2.59
CA SER A 29 1.22 -8.95 2.50
C SER A 29 0.52 -8.69 3.83
N PRO A 30 -0.44 -7.77 3.90
CA PRO A 30 -1.29 -7.70 5.06
C PRO A 30 -1.90 -9.09 5.12
N GLY A 31 -2.09 -9.68 6.30
CA GLY A 31 -2.81 -10.96 6.44
C GLY A 31 -4.28 -10.93 5.97
N HIS A 32 -4.61 -10.04 5.04
CA HIS A 32 -5.84 -9.80 4.34
C HIS A 32 -5.51 -10.10 2.88
N HIS A 33 -5.52 -11.39 2.55
CA HIS A 33 -5.53 -11.81 1.16
C HIS A 33 -6.69 -11.05 0.48
N PRO A 34 -6.48 -10.40 -0.68
CA PRO A 34 -7.54 -9.61 -1.33
C PRO A 34 -8.79 -10.45 -1.64
N ASP A 35 -8.62 -11.76 -1.81
CA ASP A 35 -9.70 -12.73 -2.03
C ASP A 35 -10.43 -13.13 -0.73
N ASN A 36 -9.85 -12.89 0.44
CA ASN A 36 -10.42 -13.23 1.75
C ASN A 36 -10.46 -12.01 2.66
N PRO A 37 -11.59 -11.26 2.67
CA PRO A 37 -11.84 -10.23 3.67
C PRO A 37 -11.72 -10.83 5.07
N GLN A 38 -11.14 -10.08 6.00
CA GLN A 38 -11.17 -10.45 7.41
C GLN A 38 -12.62 -10.69 7.84
N GLN A 39 -12.88 -11.90 8.32
CA GLN A 39 -14.17 -12.22 8.91
C GLN A 39 -14.15 -11.66 10.35
N PRO A 40 -15.20 -10.95 10.79
CA PRO A 40 -15.27 -10.53 12.18
C PRO A 40 -15.19 -11.77 13.08
N GLU A 41 -14.40 -11.69 14.16
CA GLU A 41 -14.50 -12.70 15.20
C GLU A 41 -15.96 -12.77 15.65
N GLY A 42 -16.54 -13.98 15.58
CA GLY A 42 -17.94 -14.20 15.91
C GLY A 42 -18.26 -13.70 17.32
N PRO A 43 -19.55 -13.47 17.62
CA PRO A 43 -19.93 -13.05 18.96
C PRO A 43 -19.35 -14.06 19.98
N PRO A 44 -18.85 -13.60 21.12
CA PRO A 44 -18.34 -14.50 22.15
C PRO A 44 -19.44 -15.50 22.50
N SER A 45 -19.08 -16.79 22.58
CA SER A 45 -20.02 -17.86 22.93
C SER A 45 -20.70 -17.48 24.24
N LYS A 46 -22.00 -17.18 24.15
CA LYS A 46 -22.85 -16.99 25.31
C LYS A 46 -23.27 -18.39 25.72
N ASP A 47 -22.41 -19.10 26.44
CA ASP A 47 -22.86 -20.32 27.12
C ASP A 47 -23.96 -19.89 28.11
N PRO A 48 -25.20 -20.37 27.96
CA PRO A 48 -26.20 -20.14 28.98
C PRO A 48 -25.73 -20.86 30.25
N VAL A 49 -25.76 -20.13 31.37
CA VAL A 49 -25.47 -20.65 32.71
C VAL A 49 -26.42 -21.78 33.07
#